data_AF-A0AAN9Y3U3-F1
#
_entry.id   AF-A0AAN9Y3U3-F1
#
_cell.length_a   1.000
_cell.length_b   1.000
_cell.length_c   1.000
_cell.angle_alpha   90.00
_cell.angle_beta   90.00
_cell.angle_gamma   90.00
#
_symmetry.space_group_name_H-M   'P 1'
#
loop_
_entity.id
_entity.type
_entity.pdbx_description
1 polymer ?
#
loop_
_entity_poly.entity_id
_entity_poly.type
_entity_poly.pdbx_seq_one_letter_code
_entity_poly.pdbx_strand_id
1 'polypeptide(L)' 'MSESHFDEYEHYNYDQEKHMHSGKSGKQRSKKEASEHTNHFDPSGHSRKIAQKLQNTEKNKKEDNLKPGPATKKEL' A
#
# COMPACT_ATOMS: atom_id res chain seq x y z
N MET A 1 -0.95 30.24 -13.03
CA MET A 1 -1.16 30.70 -11.64
C MET A 1 0.15 31.33 -11.20
N SER A 2 0.21 32.66 -11.02
CA SER A 2 1.44 33.35 -10.58
C SER A 2 1.61 33.24 -9.07
N GLU A 3 2.85 33.17 -8.59
CA GLU A 3 3.21 33.07 -7.16
C GLU A 3 2.58 34.15 -6.27
N SER A 4 2.21 35.30 -6.85
CA SER A 4 1.54 36.41 -6.15
C SER A 4 0.14 36.10 -5.62
N HIS A 5 -0.44 34.95 -5.97
CA HIS A 5 -1.77 34.54 -5.53
C HIS A 5 -1.73 33.52 -4.39
N PHE A 6 -0.54 33.09 -3.98
CA PHE A 6 -0.38 32.12 -2.91
C PHE A 6 -0.07 32.82 -1.58
N ASP A 7 -0.75 32.41 -0.52
CA ASP A 7 -0.40 32.85 0.84
C ASP A 7 0.83 32.09 1.38
N GLU A 8 1.45 32.61 2.45
CA GLU A 8 2.66 32.04 3.04
C GLU A 8 2.48 30.59 3.50
N TYR A 9 1.24 30.14 3.71
CA TYR A 9 0.89 28.81 4.19
C TYR A 9 0.48 27.85 3.08
N GLU A 10 0.14 28.33 1.88
CA GLU A 10 -0.24 27.49 0.75
C GLU A 10 0.91 26.57 0.30
N HIS A 11 2.16 27.00 0.49
CA HIS A 11 3.35 26.17 0.24
C HIS A 11 3.44 24.94 1.14
N TYR A 12 2.87 24.99 2.34
CA TYR A 12 2.90 23.90 3.31
C TYR A 12 2.05 22.70 2.88
N ASN A 13 1.00 22.94 2.10
CA ASN A 13 0.12 21.89 1.58
C ASN A 13 0.84 21.04 0.52
N TYR A 14 1.67 21.65 -0.32
CA TYR A 14 2.37 20.98 -1.42
C TYR A 14 3.58 20.16 -0.96
N ASP A 15 4.31 20.64 0.04
CA ASP A 15 5.49 19.93 0.57
C ASP A 15 5.12 18.63 1.29
N GLN A 16 3.94 18.60 1.91
CA GLN A 16 3.45 17.40 2.61
C GLN A 16 2.97 16.32 1.64
N GLU A 17 2.33 16.71 0.52
CA GLU A 17 1.85 15.78 -0.51
C GLU A 17 3.00 15.08 -1.25
N LYS A 18 4.12 15.79 -1.48
CA LYS A 18 5.31 15.27 -2.17
C LYS A 18 5.91 14.00 -1.54
N HIS A 19 5.76 13.84 -0.22
CA HIS A 19 6.31 12.71 0.52
C HIS A 19 5.40 11.48 0.57
N MET A 20 4.14 11.59 0.10
CA MET A 20 3.14 10.51 0.17
C MET A 20 3.10 9.58 -1.06
N HIS A 21 3.99 9.78 -2.04
CA HIS A 21 3.99 9.02 -3.29
C HIS A 21 5.25 8.16 -3.46
N SER A 22 5.51 7.24 -2.52
CA SER A 22 6.45 6.16 -2.82
C SER A 22 5.78 5.16 -3.77
N GLY A 23 5.99 5.33 -5.08
CA GLY A 23 5.34 4.59 -6.17
C GLY A 23 5.60 3.08 -6.24
N LYS A 24 6.14 2.45 -5.19
CA LYS A 24 6.45 1.01 -5.15
C LYS A 24 5.94 0.27 -3.91
N SER A 25 5.37 0.98 -2.92
CA SER A 25 4.84 0.35 -1.71
C SER A 25 3.33 0.50 -1.69
N GLY A 26 2.61 -0.57 -2.07
CA GLY A 26 1.15 -0.61 -2.19
C GLY A 26 0.36 -0.42 -0.88
N LYS A 27 0.98 0.17 0.16
CA LYS A 27 0.35 0.57 1.42
C LYS A 27 0.93 1.83 2.08
N GLN A 28 1.81 2.60 1.42
CA GLN A 28 2.43 3.82 1.99
C GLN A 28 2.91 3.65 3.45
N ARG A 29 3.43 2.47 3.82
CA ARG A 29 3.98 2.26 5.16
C ARG A 29 5.42 2.75 5.19
N SER A 30 5.76 3.48 6.25
CA SER A 30 7.16 3.80 6.53
C SER A 30 7.96 2.51 6.78
N LYS A 31 9.28 2.56 6.61
CA LYS A 31 10.16 1.41 6.91
C LYS A 31 10.01 0.96 8.38
N LYS A 32 9.76 1.92 9.28
CA LYS A 32 9.52 1.70 10.71
C LYS A 32 8.24 0.91 10.96
N GLU A 33 7.12 1.34 10.38
CA GLU A 33 5.84 0.63 10.49
C GLU A 33 5.92 -0.78 9.88
N ALA A 34 6.66 -0.95 8.78
CA ALA A 34 6.88 -2.27 8.19
C ALA A 34 7.65 -3.20 9.14
N SER A 35 8.66 -2.70 9.86
CA SER A 35 9.39 -3.49 10.87
C SER A 35 8.57 -3.78 12.12
N GLU A 36 7.75 -2.83 12.59
CA GLU A 36 6.95 -3.01 13.81
C GLU A 36 5.75 -3.93 13.59
N HIS A 37 5.17 -3.92 12.38
CA HIS A 37 4.01 -4.72 12.03
C HIS A 37 4.34 -6.05 11.33
N THR A 38 5.62 -6.43 11.22
CA THR A 38 6.01 -7.74 10.69
C THR A 38 7.06 -8.42 11.58
N ASN A 39 6.90 -9.72 11.84
CA ASN A 39 7.89 -10.54 12.55
C ASN A 39 8.16 -10.13 14.01
N HIS A 40 7.11 -9.86 14.79
CA HIS A 40 7.27 -9.70 16.24
C HIS A 40 7.49 -11.06 16.90
N PHE A 41 8.40 -11.11 17.88
CA PHE A 41 8.61 -12.32 18.68
C PHE A 41 7.38 -12.56 19.55
N ASP A 42 6.75 -13.72 19.37
CA ASP A 42 5.64 -14.20 20.19
C ASP A 42 6.14 -15.43 20.95
N PRO A 43 6.06 -15.46 22.30
CA PRO A 43 6.52 -16.59 23.10
C PRO A 43 5.78 -17.89 22.81
N SER A 44 4.58 -17.83 22.21
CA SER A 44 3.83 -18.99 21.69
C SER A 44 4.16 -19.34 20.23
N GLY A 45 5.14 -18.65 19.63
CA GLY A 45 5.53 -18.77 18.23
C GLY A 45 4.67 -17.93 17.28
N HIS A 46 4.85 -18.10 15.97
CA HIS A 46 4.24 -17.24 14.94
C HIS A 46 2.79 -17.62 14.55
N SER A 47 2.04 -18.26 15.46
CA SER A 47 0.70 -18.84 15.19
C SER A 47 -0.29 -17.83 14.59
N ARG A 48 -0.40 -16.63 15.17
CA ARG A 48 -1.21 -15.50 14.68
C ARG A 48 -0.89 -15.14 13.23
N LYS A 49 0.40 -15.05 12.90
CA LYS A 49 0.88 -14.66 11.57
C LYS A 49 0.57 -15.74 10.53
N ILE A 50 0.71 -17.01 10.91
CA ILE A 50 0.38 -18.15 10.04
C ILE A 50 -1.13 -18.12 9.72
N ALA A 51 -1.98 -17.99 10.75
CA ALA A 51 -3.43 -17.90 10.57
C ALA A 51 -3.82 -16.73 9.66
N GLN A 52 -3.23 -15.55 9.88
CA GLN A 52 -3.53 -14.37 9.08
C GLN A 52 -3.05 -14.52 7.62
N LYS A 53 -1.90 -15.14 7.38
CA LYS A 53 -1.42 -15.45 6.03
C LYS A 53 -2.39 -16.40 5.31
N LEU A 54 -2.82 -17.47 5.97
CA LEU A 54 -3.78 -18.41 5.40
C LEU A 54 -5.09 -17.71 5.00
N GLN A 55 -5.65 -16.90 5.89
CA GLN A 55 -6.87 -16.14 5.59
C GLN A 55 -6.69 -15.16 4.42
N ASN A 56 -5.56 -14.43 4.38
CA ASN A 56 -5.29 -13.48 3.30
C ASN A 56 -5.07 -14.18 1.96
N THR A 57 -4.36 -15.31 1.95
CA THR A 57 -4.17 -16.11 0.74
C THR A 57 -5.50 -16.58 0.16
N GLU A 58 -6.41 -17.07 1.00
CA GLU A 58 -7.74 -17.50 0.55
C GLU A 58 -8.60 -16.33 0.04
N LYS A 59 -8.53 -15.16 0.70
CA LYS A 59 -9.21 -13.94 0.21
C LYS A 59 -8.67 -13.49 -1.14
N ASN A 60 -7.36 -13.40 -1.29
CA ASN A 60 -6.72 -12.98 -2.53
C ASN A 60 -7.06 -13.92 -3.69
N LYS A 61 -7.03 -15.25 -3.45
CA LYS A 61 -7.45 -16.24 -4.45
C LYS A 61 -8.89 -16.01 -4.92
N LYS A 62 -9.82 -15.75 -3.99
CA LYS A 62 -11.22 -15.45 -4.34
C LYS A 62 -11.33 -14.16 -5.17
N GLU A 63 -10.64 -13.10 -4.76
CA GLU A 63 -10.61 -11.84 -5.49
C GLU A 63 -10.00 -11.98 -6.88
N ASP A 64 -8.92 -12.74 -7.02
CA ASP A 64 -8.25 -12.99 -8.30
C ASP A 64 -9.15 -13.78 -9.26
N ASN A 65 -9.93 -14.74 -8.75
CA ASN A 65 -10.91 -15.48 -9.56
C ASN A 65 -12.09 -14.59 -10.04
N LEU A 66 -12.37 -13.49 -9.33
CA LEU A 66 -13.43 -12.54 -9.71
C LEU A 66 -12.95 -11.50 -10.71
N LYS A 67 -11.64 -11.32 -10.88
CA LYS A 67 -11.09 -10.35 -11.84
C LYS A 67 -11.24 -10.90 -13.25
N PRO A 68 -11.83 -10.14 -14.20
CA PRO A 68 -11.81 -10.55 -15.59
C PRO A 68 -10.36 -10.68 -16.05
N GLY A 69 -10.05 -11.79 -16.73
CA GLY A 69 -8.71 -12.01 -17.30
C GLY A 69 -8.31 -10.86 -18.22
N PRO A 70 -6.99 -10.62 -18.41
CA PRO A 70 -6.52 -9.53 -19.26
C PRO A 70 -7.11 -9.69 -20.67
N ALA A 71 -7.82 -8.66 -21.13
CA ALA A 71 -8.37 -8.63 -22.48
C ALA A 71 -7.21 -8.64 -23.48
N THR A 72 -6.94 -9.80 -24.08
CA THR A 72 -6.01 -9.89 -25.20
C THR A 72 -6.66 -9.19 -26.39
N LYS A 73 -6.15 -8.02 -26.78
CA LYS A 73 -6.51 -7.39 -28.04
C LYS A 73 -6.03 -8.34 -29.16
N LYS A 74 -6.97 -8.98 -29.86
CA LYS A 74 -6.67 -9.62 -31.14
C LYS A 74 -6.46 -8.49 -32.14
N GLU A 75 -5.21 -8.18 -32.45
CA GLU A 75 -4.85 -7.35 -33.60
C GLU A 75 -5.38 -8.07 -34.86
N LEU A 76 -6.12 -7.32 -35.69
CA LEU A 76 -6.70 -7.77 -36.97
C LEU A 76 -5.74 -7.50 -38.12
#